data_AF-A0A3A6P667-F1
#
_entry.id   AF-A0A3A6P667-F1
#
_cell.length_a   1.000
_cell.length_b   1.000
_cell.length_c   1.000
_cell.angle_alpha   90.00
_cell.angle_beta   90.00
_cell.angle_gamma   90.00
#
_symmetry.space_group_name_H-M   'P 1'
#
loop_
_entity.id
_entity.type
_entity.pdbx_description
1 polymer ?
#
loop_
_entity_poly.entity_id
_entity_poly.type
_entity_poly.pdbx_seq_one_letter_code
_entity_poly.pdbx_strand_id
1 'polypeptide(L)'
;MPRVAPSPDNLVTVDLKAIAHNCRVLRGLLPPGLGLAGAVKADAYGHGILPVARTLQQAGAQALAVAQVHEGLLLRRRGVQGPILVMMGLGPGQAREAAAHDLTPLLSAWEDFQALSAAARELGRPATCQLKVDTGMSRLGASADQALELLRAAAALPGLELTGLASHLATGGEPGSAQARRQTRLYAELLAEARRQG
;
A
#
# COMPACT_ATOMS: atom_id res chain seq x y z
N MET A 1 1.96 19.96 23.44
CA MET A 1 3.19 20.75 23.66
C MET A 1 3.28 21.81 22.58
N PRO A 2 3.62 23.07 22.90
CA PRO A 2 3.88 24.07 21.89
C PRO A 2 5.06 23.60 21.03
N ARG A 3 4.92 23.65 19.70
CA ARG A 3 6.03 23.36 18.78
C ARG A 3 7.12 24.39 19.06
N VAL A 4 8.30 23.93 19.47
CA VAL A 4 9.51 24.75 19.51
C VAL A 4 9.69 25.36 18.12
N ALA A 5 9.88 26.68 18.06
CA ALA A 5 10.13 27.33 16.78
C ALA A 5 11.38 26.71 16.13
N PRO A 6 11.35 26.38 14.83
CA PRO A 6 12.49 25.77 14.18
C PRO A 6 13.72 26.68 14.32
N SER A 7 14.82 26.12 14.84
CA SER A 7 16.09 26.83 14.92
C SER A 7 16.65 27.01 13.50
N PRO A 8 17.12 28.21 13.14
CA PRO A 8 17.81 28.41 11.86
C PRO A 8 19.11 27.60 11.75
N ASP A 9 19.66 27.14 12.89
CA ASP A 9 20.95 26.46 12.95
C ASP A 9 20.84 24.93 12.81
N ASN A 10 19.65 24.35 13.06
CA ASN A 10 19.42 22.90 12.98
C ASN A 10 18.48 22.56 11.81
N LEU A 11 19.07 22.36 10.62
CA LEU A 11 18.35 22.10 9.38
C LEU A 11 18.63 20.70 8.82
N VAL A 12 17.60 20.06 8.28
CA VAL A 12 17.72 18.90 7.39
C VAL A 12 17.44 19.35 5.97
N THR A 13 18.41 19.17 5.07
CA THR A 13 18.24 19.43 3.63
C THR A 13 17.95 18.14 2.89
N VAL A 14 16.87 18.11 2.13
CA VAL A 14 16.45 16.95 1.33
C VAL A 14 16.65 17.25 -0.15
N ASP A 15 17.50 16.47 -0.82
CA ASP A 15 17.69 16.57 -2.27
C ASP A 15 16.60 15.79 -3.03
N LEU A 16 15.58 16.50 -3.49
CA LEU A 16 14.51 15.93 -4.32
C LEU A 16 15.00 15.45 -5.69
N LYS A 17 16.10 15.99 -6.23
CA LYS A 17 16.67 15.52 -7.49
C LYS A 17 17.27 14.13 -7.31
N ALA A 18 17.90 13.85 -6.17
CA ALA A 18 18.40 12.52 -5.82
C ALA A 18 17.25 11.50 -5.71
N ILE A 19 16.14 11.87 -5.04
CA ILE A 19 14.94 11.01 -4.95
C ILE A 19 14.36 10.72 -6.33
N ALA A 20 14.22 11.75 -7.18
CA ALA A 20 13.72 11.59 -8.54
C ALA A 20 14.64 10.71 -9.39
N HIS A 21 15.96 10.88 -9.26
CA HIS A 21 16.96 10.05 -9.93
C HIS A 21 16.82 8.58 -9.51
N ASN A 22 16.78 8.29 -8.22
CA ASN A 22 16.64 6.93 -7.70
C ASN A 22 15.34 6.26 -8.18
N CYS A 23 14.23 7.01 -8.19
CA CYS A 23 12.97 6.52 -8.73
C CYS A 23 13.09 6.14 -10.21
N ARG A 24 13.70 6.99 -11.04
CA ARG A 24 13.93 6.70 -12.47
C ARG A 24 14.85 5.50 -12.69
N VAL A 25 15.91 5.36 -11.89
CA VAL A 25 16.80 4.19 -11.94
C VAL A 25 16.02 2.91 -11.64
N LEU A 26 15.25 2.88 -10.54
CA LEU A 26 14.42 1.73 -10.20
C LEU A 26 13.40 1.45 -11.30
N ARG A 27 12.73 2.47 -11.86
CA ARG A 27 11.81 2.31 -13.00
C ARG A 27 12.49 1.68 -14.22
N GLY A 28 13.73 2.02 -14.52
CA GLY A 28 14.49 1.47 -15.64
C GLY A 28 14.92 0.01 -15.45
N LEU A 29 14.97 -0.48 -14.21
CA LEU A 29 15.28 -1.87 -13.89
C LEU A 29 14.05 -2.80 -13.94
N LEU A 30 12.84 -2.23 -13.92
CA LEU A 30 11.61 -3.02 -13.93
C LEU A 30 11.22 -3.43 -15.35
N PRO A 31 10.67 -4.65 -15.54
CA PRO A 31 10.14 -5.06 -16.83
C PRO A 31 8.97 -4.16 -17.26
N PRO A 32 8.71 -4.06 -18.58
CA PRO A 32 7.54 -3.35 -19.11
C PRO A 32 6.25 -3.82 -18.45
N GLY A 33 5.35 -2.87 -18.14
CA GLY A 33 4.06 -3.15 -17.50
C GLY A 33 4.10 -3.34 -15.98
N LEU A 34 5.26 -3.55 -15.35
CA LEU A 34 5.34 -3.61 -13.90
C LEU A 34 5.35 -2.20 -13.29
N GLY A 35 4.41 -1.92 -12.39
CA GLY A 35 4.29 -0.65 -11.66
C GLY A 35 5.30 -0.51 -10.52
N LEU A 36 5.54 0.72 -10.10
CA LEU A 36 6.37 1.10 -8.96
C LEU A 36 5.51 1.95 -8.01
N ALA A 37 5.42 1.51 -6.75
CA ALA A 37 4.80 2.28 -5.69
C ALA A 37 5.87 2.99 -4.85
N GLY A 38 5.77 4.31 -4.73
CA GLY A 38 6.63 5.12 -3.88
C GLY A 38 6.18 5.08 -2.42
N ALA A 39 6.93 4.41 -1.54
CA ALA A 39 6.62 4.38 -0.12
C ALA A 39 6.94 5.72 0.55
N VAL A 40 5.92 6.42 1.03
CA VAL A 40 6.01 7.75 1.66
C VAL A 40 5.45 7.79 3.09
N LYS A 41 5.33 6.62 3.73
CA LYS A 41 4.96 6.50 5.16
C LYS A 41 5.92 7.25 6.08
N ALA A 42 5.46 7.53 7.30
CA ALA A 42 6.22 8.21 8.35
C ALA A 42 6.83 9.53 7.87
N ASP A 43 6.00 10.39 7.28
CA ASP A 43 6.41 11.66 6.67
C ASP A 43 7.47 11.50 5.56
N ALA A 44 7.28 10.52 4.67
CA ALA A 44 8.30 10.06 3.72
C ALA A 44 9.64 9.76 4.40
N TYR A 45 9.61 8.95 5.47
CA TYR A 45 10.78 8.60 6.26
C TYR A 45 11.50 9.85 6.82
N GLY A 46 10.74 10.89 7.20
CA GLY A 46 11.25 12.16 7.72
C GLY A 46 11.70 13.17 6.66
N HIS A 47 11.50 12.89 5.38
CA HIS A 47 11.92 13.77 4.28
C HIS A 47 10.83 14.78 3.84
N GLY A 48 9.65 14.73 4.46
CA GLY A 48 8.49 15.54 4.10
C GLY A 48 7.62 14.86 3.07
N ILE A 49 6.44 14.40 3.50
CA ILE A 49 5.56 13.54 2.69
C ILE A 49 5.11 14.17 1.36
N LEU A 50 4.76 15.46 1.38
CA LEU A 50 4.24 16.16 0.19
C LEU A 50 5.30 16.40 -0.90
N PRO A 51 6.46 17.03 -0.61
CA PRO A 51 7.46 17.24 -1.65
C PRO A 51 7.96 15.92 -2.22
N VAL A 52 8.15 14.89 -1.38
CA VAL A 52 8.58 13.56 -1.84
C VAL A 52 7.51 12.86 -2.68
N ALA A 53 6.25 12.83 -2.24
CA ALA A 53 5.16 12.21 -2.99
C ALA A 53 5.04 12.79 -4.41
N ARG A 54 5.04 14.12 -4.54
CA ARG A 54 4.98 14.79 -5.85
C ARG A 54 6.20 14.47 -6.71
N THR A 55 7.39 14.47 -6.11
CA THR A 55 8.63 14.13 -6.78
C THR A 55 8.61 12.71 -7.34
N LEU A 56 8.14 11.73 -6.55
CA LEU A 56 8.03 10.33 -6.98
C LEU A 56 7.04 10.16 -8.12
N GLN A 57 5.87 10.81 -8.05
CA GLN A 57 4.87 10.78 -9.13
C GLN A 57 5.43 11.37 -10.44
N GLN A 58 6.08 12.55 -10.36
CA GLN A 58 6.73 13.17 -11.52
C GLN A 58 7.88 12.33 -12.08
N ALA A 59 8.56 11.57 -11.24
CA ALA A 59 9.63 10.66 -11.64
C ALA A 59 9.13 9.32 -12.19
N GLY A 60 7.81 9.08 -12.20
CA GLY A 60 7.18 7.92 -12.83
C GLY A 60 6.73 6.80 -11.89
N ALA A 61 6.64 7.04 -10.59
CA ALA A 61 5.93 6.13 -9.68
C ALA A 61 4.43 6.12 -10.00
N GLN A 62 3.88 4.94 -10.27
CA GLN A 62 2.47 4.74 -10.64
C GLN A 62 1.52 4.79 -9.44
N ALA A 63 2.04 4.57 -8.23
CA ALA A 63 1.28 4.61 -7.00
C ALA A 63 2.13 5.19 -5.88
N LEU A 64 1.47 5.58 -4.79
CA LEU A 64 2.12 5.87 -3.51
C LEU A 64 1.71 4.81 -2.48
N ALA A 65 2.55 4.58 -1.49
CA ALA A 65 2.24 3.68 -0.38
C ALA A 65 2.48 4.39 0.95
N VAL A 66 1.45 4.42 1.80
CA VAL A 66 1.48 4.95 3.16
C VAL A 66 1.32 3.81 4.16
N ALA A 67 1.63 4.05 5.44
CA ALA A 67 1.37 3.06 6.47
C ALA A 67 -0.10 3.07 6.86
N GLN A 68 -0.65 4.25 7.16
CA GLN A 68 -1.98 4.40 7.76
C GLN A 68 -2.90 5.34 6.96
N VAL A 69 -4.21 5.18 7.15
CA VAL A 69 -5.26 5.95 6.45
C VAL A 69 -5.03 7.47 6.55
N HIS A 70 -4.68 7.99 7.73
CA HIS A 70 -4.54 9.43 7.94
C HIS A 70 -3.45 10.08 7.07
N GLU A 71 -2.39 9.35 6.73
CA GLU A 71 -1.34 9.82 5.81
C GLU A 71 -1.87 9.91 4.38
N GLY A 72 -2.69 8.94 3.95
CA GLY A 72 -3.38 8.97 2.67
C GLY A 72 -4.39 10.12 2.59
N LEU A 73 -5.15 10.36 3.67
CA LEU A 73 -6.06 11.51 3.75
C LEU A 73 -5.31 12.85 3.66
N LEU A 74 -4.14 12.96 4.29
CA LEU A 74 -3.28 14.13 4.18
C LEU A 74 -2.86 14.37 2.72
N LEU A 75 -2.42 13.34 2.00
CA LEU A 75 -2.07 13.42 0.59
C LEU A 75 -3.27 13.89 -0.26
N ARG A 76 -4.45 13.28 -0.07
CA ARG A 76 -5.67 13.61 -0.81
C ARG A 76 -6.14 15.05 -0.58
N ARG A 77 -6.17 15.51 0.67
CA ARG A 77 -6.49 16.91 1.03
C ARG A 77 -5.53 17.93 0.41
N ARG A 78 -4.36 17.49 -0.06
CA ARG A 78 -3.32 18.31 -0.68
C ARG A 78 -3.23 18.12 -2.19
N GLY A 79 -4.25 17.50 -2.78
CA GLY A 79 -4.45 17.37 -4.22
C GLY A 79 -3.68 16.22 -4.87
N VAL A 80 -3.10 15.30 -4.10
CA VAL A 80 -2.36 14.15 -4.64
C VAL A 80 -3.36 13.17 -5.27
N GLN A 81 -3.16 12.89 -6.55
CA GLN A 81 -4.02 12.01 -7.37
C GLN A 81 -3.42 10.61 -7.53
N GLY A 82 -4.18 9.70 -8.14
CA GLY A 82 -3.73 8.34 -8.45
C GLY A 82 -3.72 7.40 -7.23
N PRO A 83 -3.36 6.11 -7.41
CA PRO A 83 -3.49 5.10 -6.38
C PRO A 83 -2.64 5.38 -5.13
N ILE A 84 -3.26 5.25 -3.95
CA ILE A 84 -2.58 5.32 -2.64
C ILE A 84 -2.87 4.04 -1.87
N LEU A 85 -1.84 3.21 -1.72
CA LEU A 85 -1.91 1.95 -0.97
C LEU A 85 -1.75 2.22 0.53
N VAL A 86 -2.65 1.66 1.35
CA VAL A 86 -2.55 1.73 2.83
C VAL A 86 -2.05 0.40 3.36
N MET A 87 -0.75 0.34 3.66
CA MET A 87 -0.05 -0.94 3.88
C MET A 87 -0.39 -1.67 5.18
N MET A 88 -0.90 -0.96 6.20
CA MET A 88 -1.31 -1.54 7.47
C MET A 88 -2.80 -1.94 7.50
N GLY A 89 -3.53 -1.73 6.40
CA GLY A 89 -4.98 -1.95 6.35
C GLY A 89 -5.77 -0.81 7.00
N LEU A 90 -6.92 -1.14 7.58
CA LEU A 90 -7.84 -0.20 8.21
C LEU A 90 -7.76 -0.32 9.74
N GLY A 91 -7.84 0.82 10.43
CA GLY A 91 -8.19 0.86 11.84
C GLY A 91 -9.71 0.90 12.04
N PRO A 92 -10.19 0.70 13.28
CA PRO A 92 -11.61 0.80 13.61
C PRO A 92 -12.23 2.12 13.12
N GLY A 93 -13.36 2.03 12.43
CA GLY A 93 -14.10 3.19 11.93
C GLY A 93 -13.48 3.91 10.72
N GLN A 94 -12.38 3.42 10.14
CA GLN A 94 -11.69 4.12 9.05
C GLN A 94 -12.19 3.75 7.63
N ALA A 95 -13.05 2.74 7.51
CA ALA A 95 -13.53 2.24 6.22
C ALA A 95 -14.21 3.33 5.36
N ARG A 96 -15.09 4.13 5.98
CA ARG A 96 -15.78 5.23 5.29
C ARG A 96 -14.82 6.29 4.76
N GLU A 97 -13.87 6.73 5.58
CA GLU A 97 -12.86 7.71 5.16
C GLU A 97 -11.98 7.18 4.04
N ALA A 98 -11.56 5.91 4.12
CA ALA A 98 -10.76 5.27 3.08
C ALA A 98 -11.51 5.20 1.73
N ALA A 99 -12.77 4.77 1.74
CA ALA A 99 -13.61 4.71 0.55
C ALA A 99 -13.92 6.10 -0.03
N ALA A 100 -14.27 7.07 0.82
CA ALA A 100 -14.58 8.43 0.40
C ALA A 100 -13.40 9.14 -0.28
N HIS A 101 -12.17 8.82 0.15
CA HIS A 101 -10.94 9.43 -0.36
C HIS A 101 -10.17 8.55 -1.34
N ASP A 102 -10.79 7.49 -1.86
CA ASP A 102 -10.20 6.62 -2.89
C ASP A 102 -8.82 6.06 -2.46
N LEU A 103 -8.74 5.55 -1.23
CA LEU A 103 -7.57 4.87 -0.72
C LEU A 103 -7.72 3.36 -0.93
N THR A 104 -6.61 2.67 -1.22
CA THR A 104 -6.59 1.23 -1.46
C THR A 104 -5.94 0.51 -0.27
N PRO A 105 -6.69 0.09 0.76
CA PRO A 105 -6.12 -0.63 1.88
C PRO A 105 -5.74 -2.07 1.53
N LEU A 106 -4.65 -2.53 2.14
CA LEU A 106 -4.23 -3.92 2.14
C LEU A 106 -4.88 -4.62 3.34
N LEU A 107 -5.95 -5.38 3.09
CA LEU A 107 -6.80 -6.00 4.10
C LEU A 107 -6.46 -7.46 4.31
N SER A 108 -6.70 -7.98 5.50
CA SER A 108 -6.46 -9.39 5.83
C SER A 108 -7.50 -10.02 6.74
N ALA A 109 -8.46 -9.24 7.24
CA ALA A 109 -9.54 -9.71 8.11
C ALA A 109 -10.87 -9.55 7.39
N TRP A 110 -11.77 -10.52 7.59
CA TRP A 110 -13.09 -10.54 6.94
C TRP A 110 -13.92 -9.30 7.30
N GLU A 111 -13.85 -8.90 8.56
CA GLU A 111 -14.58 -7.75 9.11
C GLU A 111 -14.19 -6.44 8.42
N ASP A 112 -12.92 -6.28 8.04
CA ASP A 112 -12.46 -5.09 7.33
C ASP A 112 -13.01 -5.03 5.90
N PHE A 113 -13.11 -6.18 5.22
CA PHE A 113 -13.75 -6.26 3.90
C PHE A 113 -15.24 -5.91 3.99
N GLN A 114 -15.94 -6.46 4.99
CA GLN A 114 -17.36 -6.14 5.22
C GLN A 114 -17.56 -4.65 5.52
N ALA A 115 -16.72 -4.07 6.39
CA ALA A 115 -16.79 -2.66 6.73
C ALA A 115 -16.54 -1.76 5.51
N LEU A 116 -15.56 -2.10 4.66
CA LEU A 116 -15.28 -1.35 3.44
C LEU A 116 -16.41 -1.49 2.41
N SER A 117 -17.00 -2.68 2.26
CA SER A 117 -18.15 -2.93 1.38
C SER A 117 -19.38 -2.12 1.83
N ALA A 118 -19.68 -2.11 3.13
CA ALA A 118 -20.76 -1.32 3.69
C ALA A 118 -20.55 0.17 3.43
N ALA A 119 -19.34 0.68 3.67
CA ALA A 119 -18.99 2.07 3.40
C ALA A 119 -19.12 2.44 1.91
N ALA A 120 -18.64 1.58 1.00
CA ALA A 120 -18.76 1.77 -0.45
C ALA A 120 -20.23 1.91 -0.87
N ARG A 121 -21.09 1.02 -0.37
CA ARG A 121 -22.54 1.06 -0.63
C ARG A 121 -23.20 2.32 -0.09
N GLU A 122 -22.88 2.70 1.14
CA GLU A 122 -23.44 3.90 1.77
C GLU A 122 -23.06 5.18 1.00
N LEU A 123 -21.84 5.23 0.46
CA LEU A 123 -21.35 6.34 -0.35
C LEU A 123 -21.82 6.28 -1.82
N GLY A 124 -22.44 5.18 -2.26
CA GLY A 124 -22.86 4.96 -3.63
C GLY A 124 -21.70 4.90 -4.63
N ARG A 125 -20.50 4.48 -4.20
CA ARG A 125 -19.30 4.37 -5.05
C ARG A 125 -18.48 3.13 -4.72
N PRO A 126 -17.80 2.51 -5.70
CA PRO A 126 -16.93 1.38 -5.42
C PRO A 126 -15.74 1.81 -4.55
N ALA A 127 -15.25 0.88 -3.73
CA ALA A 127 -14.04 1.02 -2.95
C ALA A 127 -13.03 -0.05 -3.37
N THR A 128 -11.81 0.37 -3.68
CA THR A 128 -10.73 -0.52 -4.11
C THR A 128 -9.98 -1.06 -2.90
N CYS A 129 -9.60 -2.35 -2.90
CA CYS A 129 -8.74 -2.94 -1.89
C CYS A 129 -7.83 -4.04 -2.46
N GLN A 130 -6.90 -4.52 -1.64
CA GLN A 130 -6.06 -5.68 -1.94
C GLN A 130 -6.06 -6.65 -0.74
N LEU A 131 -5.91 -7.94 -1.02
CA LEU A 131 -5.71 -8.94 0.03
C LEU A 131 -4.22 -9.01 0.40
N LYS A 132 -3.92 -8.75 1.67
CA LYS A 132 -2.61 -9.01 2.28
C LYS A 132 -2.55 -10.47 2.73
N VAL A 133 -1.54 -11.20 2.28
CA VAL A 133 -1.26 -12.57 2.74
C VAL A 133 0.06 -12.61 3.47
N ASP A 134 0.10 -13.29 4.60
CA ASP A 134 1.34 -13.61 5.30
C ASP A 134 1.98 -14.87 4.71
N THR A 135 3.12 -14.71 4.05
CA THR A 135 3.91 -15.83 3.54
C THR A 135 5.12 -16.15 4.42
N GLY A 136 5.30 -15.43 5.55
CA GLY A 136 6.39 -15.65 6.50
C GLY A 136 7.06 -14.40 7.05
N MET A 137 6.40 -13.23 6.99
CA MET A 137 6.82 -12.06 7.79
C MET A 137 6.19 -12.10 9.19
N SER A 138 5.03 -12.75 9.34
CA SER A 138 4.35 -12.96 10.63
C SER A 138 4.11 -11.67 11.40
N ARG A 139 3.63 -10.67 10.67
CA ARG A 139 3.28 -9.35 11.20
C ARG A 139 1.86 -8.92 10.85
N LEU A 140 1.49 -9.04 9.58
CA LEU A 140 0.16 -8.72 9.04
C LEU A 140 -0.10 -9.60 7.82
N GLY A 141 -1.36 -9.92 7.57
CA GLY A 141 -1.79 -10.73 6.43
C GLY A 141 -2.63 -11.92 6.87
N ALA A 142 -3.53 -12.36 5.99
CA ALA A 142 -4.24 -13.61 6.17
C ALA A 142 -3.24 -14.77 6.08
N SER A 143 -3.49 -15.85 6.81
CA SER A 143 -2.66 -17.03 6.66
C SER A 143 -2.83 -17.62 5.25
N ALA A 144 -1.79 -18.29 4.75
CA ALA A 144 -1.78 -18.80 3.38
C ALA A 144 -2.91 -19.81 3.10
N ASP A 145 -3.29 -20.60 4.09
CA ASP A 145 -4.39 -21.57 4.03
C ASP A 145 -5.78 -20.91 3.96
N GLN A 146 -5.94 -19.74 4.58
CA GLN A 146 -7.22 -19.00 4.57
C GLN A 146 -7.32 -18.00 3.40
N ALA A 147 -6.19 -17.61 2.81
CA ALA A 147 -6.12 -16.54 1.83
C ALA A 147 -7.08 -16.70 0.65
N LEU A 148 -7.18 -17.91 0.08
CA LEU A 148 -8.04 -18.15 -1.09
C LEU A 148 -9.53 -18.09 -0.74
N GLU A 149 -9.92 -18.61 0.43
CA GLU A 149 -11.31 -18.54 0.90
C GLU A 149 -11.71 -17.09 1.17
N LEU A 150 -10.85 -16.36 1.88
CA LEU A 150 -11.06 -14.95 2.17
C LEU A 150 -11.13 -14.12 0.89
N LEU A 151 -10.27 -14.41 -0.10
CA LEU A 151 -10.29 -13.74 -1.40
C LEU A 151 -11.63 -13.94 -2.12
N ARG A 152 -12.13 -15.19 -2.19
CA ARG A 152 -13.42 -15.50 -2.82
C ARG A 152 -14.58 -14.81 -2.11
N ALA A 153 -14.60 -14.87 -0.78
CA ALA A 153 -15.63 -14.23 0.02
C ALA A 153 -15.62 -12.70 -0.17
N ALA A 154 -14.43 -12.09 -0.20
CA ALA A 154 -14.28 -10.64 -0.39
C ALA A 154 -14.65 -10.20 -1.82
N ALA A 155 -14.31 -10.99 -2.84
CA ALA A 155 -14.68 -10.70 -4.23
C ALA A 155 -16.19 -10.74 -4.48
N ALA A 156 -16.94 -11.51 -3.68
CA ALA A 156 -18.40 -11.55 -3.75
C ALA A 156 -19.08 -10.36 -3.05
N LEU A 157 -18.34 -9.51 -2.33
CA LEU A 157 -18.94 -8.38 -1.62
C LEU A 157 -19.30 -7.24 -2.59
N PRO A 158 -20.55 -6.74 -2.55
CA PRO A 158 -20.97 -5.64 -3.40
C PRO A 158 -20.19 -4.35 -3.08
N GLY A 159 -19.87 -3.59 -4.13
CA GLY A 159 -19.20 -2.30 -4.00
C GLY A 159 -17.69 -2.38 -3.73
N LEU A 160 -17.11 -3.58 -3.66
CA LEU A 160 -15.65 -3.73 -3.59
C LEU A 160 -15.04 -4.03 -4.95
N GLU A 161 -13.86 -3.47 -5.18
CA GLU A 161 -12.98 -3.81 -6.29
C GLU A 161 -11.67 -4.38 -5.72
N LEU A 162 -11.50 -5.70 -5.78
CA LEU A 162 -10.23 -6.34 -5.41
C LEU A 162 -9.24 -6.24 -6.56
N THR A 163 -8.16 -5.48 -6.37
CA THR A 163 -7.16 -5.21 -7.42
C THR A 163 -5.92 -6.08 -7.34
N GLY A 164 -5.79 -6.91 -6.31
CA GLY A 164 -4.69 -7.87 -6.24
C GLY A 164 -4.43 -8.47 -4.87
N LEU A 165 -3.40 -9.30 -4.84
CA LEU A 165 -2.79 -9.84 -3.63
C LEU A 165 -1.46 -9.14 -3.35
N ALA A 166 -1.09 -9.06 -2.08
CA ALA A 166 0.17 -8.49 -1.64
C ALA A 166 0.77 -9.29 -0.47
N SER A 167 2.10 -9.42 -0.45
CA SER A 167 2.85 -9.98 0.68
C SER A 167 4.08 -9.11 0.96
N HIS A 168 4.81 -9.39 2.04
CA HIS A 168 6.03 -8.68 2.41
C HIS A 168 7.16 -9.68 2.69
N LEU A 169 8.30 -9.50 2.03
CA LEU A 169 9.48 -10.31 2.28
C LEU A 169 10.14 -9.88 3.59
N ALA A 170 10.38 -10.82 4.50
CA ALA A 170 11.05 -10.56 5.78
C ALA A 170 12.52 -10.19 5.59
N THR A 171 13.18 -10.82 4.61
CA THR A 171 14.63 -10.71 4.32
C THR A 171 14.88 -10.29 2.87
N GLY A 172 14.02 -9.42 2.33
CA GLY A 172 14.11 -8.97 0.93
C GLY A 172 15.38 -8.17 0.59
N GLY A 173 16.06 -7.62 1.60
CA GLY A 173 17.34 -6.92 1.45
C GLY A 173 18.57 -7.84 1.50
N GLU A 174 18.39 -9.15 1.73
CA GLU A 174 19.49 -10.10 1.88
C GLU A 174 19.69 -10.92 0.60
N PRO A 175 20.80 -10.69 -0.14
CA PRO A 175 21.11 -11.49 -1.32
C PRO A 175 21.16 -12.98 -0.98
N GLY A 176 20.45 -13.80 -1.75
CA GLY A 176 20.49 -15.25 -1.57
C GLY A 176 19.69 -15.78 -0.37
N SER A 177 18.84 -14.98 0.29
CA SER A 177 18.00 -15.45 1.40
C SER A 177 17.10 -16.64 1.03
N ALA A 178 17.23 -17.73 1.77
CA ALA A 178 16.37 -18.90 1.65
C ALA A 178 14.92 -18.60 2.08
N GLN A 179 14.74 -17.73 3.08
CA GLN A 179 13.42 -17.29 3.52
C GLN A 179 12.71 -16.49 2.44
N ALA A 180 13.38 -15.50 1.84
CA ALA A 180 12.80 -14.71 0.75
C ALA A 180 12.38 -15.61 -0.43
N ARG A 181 13.22 -16.57 -0.83
CA ARG A 181 12.86 -17.56 -1.86
C ARG A 181 11.63 -18.39 -1.49
N ARG A 182 11.52 -18.85 -0.23
CA ARG A 182 10.35 -19.61 0.25
C ARG A 182 9.09 -18.75 0.20
N GLN A 183 9.16 -17.51 0.70
CA GLN A 183 8.04 -16.57 0.68
C GLN A 183 7.56 -16.27 -0.74
N THR A 184 8.49 -16.06 -1.69
CA THR A 184 8.18 -15.82 -3.10
C THR A 184 7.50 -17.01 -3.76
N ARG A 185 7.97 -18.25 -3.51
CA ARG A 185 7.33 -19.45 -4.05
C ARG A 185 5.89 -19.60 -3.56
N LEU A 186 5.68 -19.50 -2.25
CA LEU A 186 4.34 -19.58 -1.66
C LEU A 186 3.40 -18.50 -2.20
N TYR A 187 3.90 -17.26 -2.33
CA TYR A 187 3.13 -16.18 -2.93
C TYR A 187 2.74 -16.47 -4.39
N ALA A 188 3.68 -16.99 -5.19
CA ALA A 188 3.43 -17.33 -6.59
C ALA A 188 2.42 -18.48 -6.74
N GLU A 189 2.48 -19.49 -5.88
CA GLU A 189 1.52 -20.60 -5.83
C GLU A 189 0.10 -20.10 -5.52
N LEU A 190 -0.04 -19.27 -4.49
CA LEU A 190 -1.32 -18.65 -4.12
C LEU A 190 -1.87 -17.77 -5.23
N LEU A 191 -1.04 -16.94 -5.85
CA LEU A 191 -1.46 -16.07 -6.95
C LEU A 191 -1.90 -16.88 -8.18
N ALA A 192 -1.21 -17.99 -8.48
CA ALA A 192 -1.58 -18.87 -9.57
C ALA A 192 -2.91 -19.58 -9.31
N GLU A 193 -3.17 -20.03 -8.07
CA GLU A 193 -4.45 -20.62 -7.69
C GLU A 193 -5.58 -19.60 -7.68
N ALA A 194 -5.37 -18.41 -7.13
CA ALA A 194 -6.34 -17.32 -7.20
C ALA A 194 -6.78 -17.06 -8.66
N ARG A 195 -5.82 -16.89 -9.58
CA ARG A 195 -6.12 -16.69 -11.02
C ARG A 195 -6.89 -17.84 -11.67
N ARG A 196 -6.74 -19.09 -11.18
CA ARG A 196 -7.50 -20.23 -11.70
C ARG A 196 -8.97 -20.18 -11.27
N GLN A 197 -9.26 -19.56 -10.14
CA GLN A 197 -10.62 -19.47 -9.57
C GLN A 197 -11.41 -18.26 -10.09
N GLY A 198 -10.75 -17.35 -10.83
CA GLY A 198 -11.33 -16.11 -11.35
C GLY A 198 -10.97 -14.89 -10.50
#